data_AF-A0A2C9KCK3-F1
#
_entry.id   AF-A0A2C9KCK3-F1
#
_cell.length_a   1.000
_cell.length_b   1.000
_cell.length_c   1.000
_cell.angle_alpha   90.00
_cell.angle_beta   90.00
_cell.angle_gamma   90.00
#
_symmetry.space_group_name_H-M   'P 1'
#
loop_
_entity.id
_entity.type
_entity.pdbx_description
1 polymer ?
#
loop_
_entity_poly.entity_id
_entity_poly.type
_entity_poly.pdbx_seq_one_letter_code
_entity_poly.pdbx_strand_id
1 'polypeptide(L)'
;MIEIAVYLSSTEQFLCLQIKGVIKTASPCPICRDEYLVLDKKNTKLLEQFICPHSGEILDTMKTGLCQHQHKTLTIEIMKAWDEGAIEVTLPFRTYDYEDYKK
;
A
#
# COMPACT_ATOMS: atom_id res chain seq x y z
N MET A 1 14.76 -1.30 -29.70
CA MET A 1 14.63 -2.41 -28.72
C MET A 1 15.77 -2.40 -27.70
N ILE A 2 16.25 -1.24 -27.27
CA ILE A 2 17.20 -1.10 -26.15
C ILE A 2 16.84 0.23 -25.49
N GLU A 3 16.12 0.20 -24.37
CA GLU A 3 16.09 1.21 -23.29
C GLU A 3 14.98 0.88 -22.27
N ILE A 4 15.14 -0.24 -21.55
CA ILE A 4 14.54 -0.38 -20.20
C ILE A 4 15.59 -1.04 -19.29
N ALA A 5 16.76 -0.41 -19.20
CA ALA A 5 17.84 -0.78 -18.28
C ALA A 5 17.93 0.20 -17.10
N VAL A 6 16.78 0.69 -16.59
CA VAL A 6 16.72 1.59 -15.41
C VAL A 6 15.59 1.22 -14.44
N TYR A 7 15.32 -0.08 -14.23
CA TYR A 7 14.57 -0.53 -13.04
C TYR A 7 15.18 -1.82 -12.46
N LEU A 8 16.50 -1.80 -12.28
CA LEU A 8 17.17 -2.71 -11.36
C LEU A 8 17.91 -1.87 -10.32
N SER A 9 17.28 -1.67 -9.17
CA SER A 9 18.01 -1.46 -7.91
C SER A 9 17.13 -1.89 -6.73
N SER A 10 17.66 -2.82 -5.93
CA SER A 10 17.23 -3.26 -4.58
C SER A 10 16.34 -4.52 -4.49
N THR A 11 17.00 -5.68 -4.35
CA THR A 11 16.47 -6.83 -3.60
C THR A 11 16.44 -6.48 -2.11
N GLU A 12 15.58 -5.54 -1.69
CA GLU A 12 15.52 -5.06 -0.31
C GLU A 12 14.24 -5.54 0.42
N GLN A 13 14.49 -6.30 1.50
CA GLN A 13 13.56 -6.79 2.53
C GLN A 13 12.28 -7.49 2.05
N PHE A 14 12.42 -8.66 1.43
CA PHE A 14 11.28 -9.52 1.07
C PHE A 14 10.41 -9.89 2.28
N LEU A 15 11.00 -10.05 3.48
CA LEU A 15 10.28 -10.50 4.68
C LEU A 15 11.06 -10.18 5.98
N CYS A 16 10.44 -9.44 6.92
CA CYS A 16 11.02 -9.18 8.26
C CYS A 16 10.72 -10.29 9.29
N LEU A 17 9.58 -10.98 9.17
CA LEU A 17 9.14 -12.01 10.11
C LEU A 17 9.37 -13.42 9.54
N GLN A 18 9.86 -14.34 10.35
CA GLN A 18 9.96 -15.75 9.98
C GLN A 18 8.59 -16.45 10.09
N ILE A 19 8.44 -17.64 9.49
CA ILE A 19 7.20 -18.46 9.54
C ILE A 19 6.75 -18.77 11.00
N LYS A 20 7.66 -18.63 11.98
CA LYS A 20 7.39 -18.83 13.42
C LYS A 20 7.13 -17.54 14.20
N GLY A 21 6.91 -16.39 13.53
CA GLY A 21 6.70 -15.10 14.18
C GLY A 21 7.97 -14.45 14.78
N VAL A 22 9.15 -15.06 14.59
CA VAL A 22 10.42 -14.51 15.06
C VAL A 22 10.96 -13.49 14.07
N ILE A 23 11.40 -12.33 14.56
CA ILE A 23 12.04 -11.28 13.76
C ILE A 23 13.40 -11.78 13.25
N LYS A 24 13.61 -11.77 11.94
CA LYS A 24 14.88 -12.20 11.32
C LYS A 24 15.96 -11.11 11.30
N THR A 25 15.52 -9.85 11.23
CA THR A 25 16.38 -8.70 10.90
C THR A 25 16.74 -7.93 12.17
N ALA A 26 18.00 -7.50 12.28
CA ALA A 26 18.46 -6.69 13.41
C ALA A 26 17.76 -5.31 13.52
N SER A 27 17.23 -4.80 12.41
CA SER A 27 16.38 -3.60 12.35
C SER A 27 15.07 -3.93 11.65
N PRO A 28 14.01 -4.34 12.38
CA PRO A 28 12.70 -4.64 11.80
C PRO A 28 11.98 -3.39 11.28
N CYS A 29 11.04 -3.60 10.37
CA CYS A 29 10.13 -2.56 9.87
C CYS A 29 9.27 -1.97 11.01
N PRO A 30 8.75 -0.73 10.91
CA PRO A 30 7.95 -0.11 11.96
C PRO A 30 6.76 -0.96 12.44
N ILE A 31 6.02 -1.58 11.50
CA ILE A 31 4.91 -2.51 11.80
C ILE A 31 5.40 -3.83 12.41
N CYS A 32 6.58 -4.30 11.99
CA CYS A 32 7.12 -5.60 12.38
C CYS A 32 7.79 -5.58 13.75
N ARG A 33 8.15 -4.37 14.23
CA ARG A 33 8.78 -4.15 15.53
C ARG A 33 7.75 -4.29 16.66
N ASP A 34 6.54 -3.80 16.43
CA ASP A 34 5.49 -3.72 17.45
C ASP A 34 4.31 -4.64 17.07
N GLU A 35 4.13 -5.73 17.81
CA GLU A 35 3.10 -6.75 17.53
C GLU A 35 1.66 -6.22 17.59
N TYR A 36 1.42 -5.18 18.41
CA TYR A 36 0.09 -4.60 18.58
C TYR A 36 -0.35 -3.72 17.40
N LEU A 37 0.56 -3.39 16.48
CA LEU A 37 0.27 -2.54 15.35
C LEU A 37 -0.25 -3.38 14.17
N VAL A 38 -1.52 -3.72 14.23
CA VAL A 38 -2.19 -4.54 13.21
C VAL A 38 -2.75 -3.67 12.07
N LEU A 39 -2.35 -4.01 10.85
CA LEU A 39 -2.91 -3.44 9.63
C LEU A 39 -4.28 -4.04 9.37
N ASP A 40 -5.32 -3.25 9.63
CA ASP A 40 -6.71 -3.60 9.37
C ASP A 40 -7.42 -2.39 8.73
N LYS A 41 -8.33 -2.65 7.77
CA LYS A 41 -9.18 -1.62 7.14
C LYS A 41 -9.98 -0.74 8.11
N LYS A 42 -10.26 -1.24 9.32
CA LYS A 42 -10.96 -0.50 10.38
C LYS A 42 -10.09 0.59 11.02
N ASN A 43 -8.78 0.43 10.97
CA ASN A 43 -7.81 1.34 11.58
C ASN A 43 -7.44 2.45 10.60
N THR A 44 -8.42 3.26 10.19
CA THR A 44 -8.24 4.31 9.16
C THR A 44 -7.10 5.27 9.50
N LYS A 45 -7.00 5.72 10.76
CA LYS A 45 -5.93 6.60 11.25
C LYS A 45 -4.52 6.04 11.11
N LEU A 46 -4.37 4.71 11.08
CA LEU A 46 -3.08 4.06 10.85
C LEU A 46 -2.79 4.00 9.35
N LEU A 47 -3.78 3.60 8.55
CA LEU A 47 -3.66 3.47 7.10
C LEU A 47 -3.38 4.83 6.42
N GLU A 48 -4.04 5.89 6.88
CA GLU A 48 -3.85 7.28 6.40
C GLU A 48 -2.40 7.75 6.48
N GLN A 49 -1.60 7.26 7.44
CA GLN A 49 -0.19 7.63 7.59
C GLN A 49 0.67 7.13 6.42
N PHE A 50 0.22 6.07 5.74
CA PHE A 50 0.90 5.50 4.58
C PHE A 50 0.37 6.02 3.24
N ILE A 51 -0.56 6.98 3.26
CA ILE A 51 -1.14 7.59 2.08
C ILE A 51 -0.62 9.02 1.97
N CYS A 52 -0.28 9.44 0.75
CA CYS A 52 0.10 10.81 0.49
C CYS A 52 -1.13 11.74 0.65
N PRO A 53 -1.09 12.79 1.48
CA PRO A 53 -2.25 13.65 1.72
C PRO A 53 -2.64 14.49 0.50
N HIS A 54 -1.75 14.65 -0.48
CA HIS A 54 -2.00 15.45 -1.67
C HIS A 54 -2.39 14.61 -2.90
N SER A 55 -1.73 13.47 -3.13
CA SER A 55 -2.04 12.62 -4.29
C SER A 55 -3.06 11.52 -3.98
N GLY A 56 -3.27 11.16 -2.70
CA GLY A 56 -4.09 10.02 -2.32
C GLY A 56 -3.47 8.66 -2.66
N GLU A 57 -2.22 8.65 -3.13
CA GLU A 57 -1.50 7.44 -3.49
C GLU A 57 -0.82 6.80 -2.28
N ILE A 58 -0.70 5.48 -2.31
CA ILE A 58 0.03 4.71 -1.29
C ILE A 58 1.52 4.99 -1.43
N LEU A 59 2.18 5.34 -0.33
CA LEU A 59 3.61 5.62 -0.30
C LEU A 59 4.42 4.34 -0.54
N ASP A 60 5.46 4.45 -1.37
CA ASP A 60 6.36 3.33 -1.68
C ASP A 60 7.11 2.83 -0.43
N THR A 61 7.51 1.56 -0.49
CA THR A 61 8.35 0.86 0.49
C THR A 61 9.61 1.63 0.88
N MET A 62 10.27 2.29 -0.08
CA MET A 62 11.47 3.10 0.19
C MET A 62 11.20 4.31 1.10
N LYS A 63 10.00 4.89 1.03
CA LYS A 63 9.60 6.03 1.87
C LYS A 63 9.04 5.57 3.22
N THR A 64 8.32 4.45 3.23
CA THR A 64 7.63 3.95 4.42
C THR A 64 8.51 3.06 5.30
N GLY A 65 9.59 2.49 4.76
CA GLY A 65 10.47 1.56 5.48
C GLY A 65 9.79 0.22 5.82
N LEU A 66 8.72 -0.13 5.10
CA LEU A 66 8.02 -1.40 5.27
C LEU A 66 8.71 -2.52 4.52
N CYS A 67 8.70 -3.72 5.10
CA CYS A 67 9.06 -4.91 4.32
C CYS A 67 7.99 -5.22 3.27
N GLN A 68 8.38 -5.88 2.18
CA GLN A 68 7.47 -6.13 1.06
C GLN A 68 6.22 -6.93 1.46
N HIS A 69 6.34 -7.82 2.46
CA HIS A 69 5.21 -8.56 2.99
C HIS A 69 4.16 -7.63 3.62
N GLN A 70 4.58 -6.75 4.53
CA GLN A 70 3.65 -5.81 5.18
C GLN A 70 3.12 -4.77 4.21
N HIS A 71 3.93 -4.32 3.25
CA HIS A 71 3.46 -3.40 2.21
C HIS A 71 2.35 -4.01 1.36
N LYS A 72 2.44 -5.30 0.98
CA LYS A 72 1.35 -5.99 0.28
C LYS A 72 0.08 -6.08 1.13
N THR A 73 0.22 -6.43 2.41
CA THR A 73 -0.92 -6.47 3.35
C THR A 73 -1.57 -5.10 3.47
N LEU A 74 -0.77 -4.04 3.63
CA LEU A 74 -1.23 -2.65 3.66
C LEU A 74 -2.04 -2.30 2.42
N THR A 75 -1.53 -2.59 1.22
CA THR A 75 -2.23 -2.30 -0.04
C THR A 75 -3.59 -2.99 -0.09
N ILE A 76 -3.66 -4.25 0.33
CA ILE A 76 -4.93 -5.00 0.36
C ILE A 76 -5.93 -4.36 1.34
N GLU A 77 -5.49 -4.00 2.55
CA GLU A 77 -6.38 -3.39 3.55
C GLU A 77 -6.84 -1.98 3.14
N ILE A 78 -5.98 -1.20 2.48
CA ILE A 78 -6.36 0.11 1.92
C ILE A 78 -7.38 -0.07 0.80
N MET A 79 -7.17 -1.04 -0.12
CA MET A 79 -8.14 -1.32 -1.18
C MET A 79 -9.51 -1.71 -0.60
N LYS A 80 -9.53 -2.58 0.43
CA LYS A 80 -10.77 -2.92 1.13
C LYS A 80 -11.41 -1.71 1.80
N ALA A 81 -10.61 -0.82 2.39
CA ALA A 81 -11.10 0.40 3.02
C ALA A 81 -11.69 1.37 2.00
N TRP A 82 -11.13 1.46 0.78
CA TRP A 82 -11.70 2.22 -0.33
C TRP A 82 -13.01 1.62 -0.82
N ASP A 83 -13.07 0.29 -0.96
CA ASP A 83 -14.30 -0.41 -1.38
C ASP A 83 -15.45 -0.23 -0.36
N GLU A 84 -15.12 -0.18 0.94
CA GLU A 84 -16.07 0.08 2.03
C GLU A 84 -16.38 1.58 2.22
N GLY A 85 -15.64 2.47 1.57
CA GLY A 85 -15.75 3.92 1.76
C GLY A 85 -15.29 4.41 3.13
N ALA A 86 -14.43 3.65 3.83
CA ALA A 86 -13.88 4.03 5.12
C ALA A 86 -12.76 5.08 5.01
N ILE A 87 -12.06 5.12 3.86
CA ILE A 87 -11.03 6.12 3.52
C ILE A 87 -11.49 6.84 2.25
N GLU A 88 -11.35 8.15 2.23
CA GLU A 88 -11.66 8.97 1.05
C GLU A 88 -10.62 8.78 -0.06
N VAL A 89 -11.09 8.66 -1.30
CA VAL A 89 -10.25 8.55 -2.49
C VAL A 89 -10.78 9.49 -3.57
N THR A 90 -9.86 10.14 -4.28
CA THR A 90 -10.24 11.01 -5.40
C THR A 90 -10.65 10.15 -6.59
N LEU A 91 -11.91 10.24 -6.99
CA LEU A 91 -12.44 9.53 -8.16
C LEU A 91 -12.42 10.43 -9.39
N PRO A 92 -11.97 9.92 -10.55
CA PRO A 92 -12.03 10.67 -11.79
C PRO A 92 -13.49 10.81 -12.24
N PHE A 93 -13.81 11.97 -12.83
CA PHE A 93 -15.12 12.16 -13.45
C PHE A 93 -15.22 11.33 -14.73
N ARG A 94 -16.27 10.52 -14.85
CA ARG A 94 -16.54 9.73 -16.06
C ARG A 94 -17.53 10.46 -16.95
N THR A 95 -17.09 10.85 -18.14
CA THR A 95 -17.96 11.39 -19.19
C THR A 95 -18.62 10.26 -19.97
N TYR A 96 -19.89 10.41 -20.29
CA TYR A 96 -20.65 9.49 -21.14
C TYR A 96 -21.08 10.21 -22.40
N ASP A 97 -20.99 9.54 -23.55
CA ASP A 97 -21.66 9.99 -24.76
C ASP A 97 -23.10 9.47 -24.73
N TYR A 98 -24.07 10.38 -24.72
CA TYR A 98 -25.49 10.02 -24.64
C TYR A 98 -26.08 9.62 -26.00
N GLU A 99 -25.38 9.90 -27.11
CA GLU A 99 -25.83 9.52 -28.46
C GLU A 99 -25.83 7.98 -28.62
N ASP A 100 -24.91 7.28 -27.96
CA ASP A 100 -24.81 5.81 -27.96
C ASP A 100 -26.07 5.11 -27.40
N TYR A 101 -26.94 5.84 -26.71
CA TYR A 101 -28.16 5.31 -26.08
C TYR A 101 -29.44 5.69 -26.85
N LYS A 102 -29.33 6.39 -27.98
CA LYS A 102 -30.48 6.68 -28.85
C LYS A 102 -30.77 5.45 -29.72
N LYS A 103 -31.98 4.91 -29.57
CA LYS A 103 -32.51 3.78 -30.36
C LYS A 103 -32.99 4.21 -31.74
#